data_AF-A0A6L3VI05-F1
#
_entry.id   AF-A0A6L3VI05-F1
#
_cell.length_a   1.000
_cell.length_b   1.000
_cell.length_c   1.000
_cell.angle_alpha   90.00
_cell.angle_beta   90.00
_cell.angle_gamma   90.00
#
_symmetry.space_group_name_H-M   'P 1'
#
loop_
_entity.id
_entity.type
_entity.pdbx_description
1 polymer ?
#
loop_
_entity_poly.entity_id
_entity_poly.type
_entity_poly.pdbx_seq_one_letter_code
_entity_poly.pdbx_strand_id
1 'polypeptide(L)'
;METGDLTTPTTGGERGEQSKQGEQDVPLQVRRTASFQRWYTAQRNAGNALLGARPVWTSTPGEAPGAAPCEEKGVVFFWALHVRMHVAAEDRIKDNEVVISRPDVSVVALYRPGPSLDETVVVLVREFRSPASTPDGYVHELPGGSSPATMATAMATATDATGPDPLVQAVDEVAEETGLRVDPRRFRAHGSGQVAATVSAHHAHLFSVEITDEELDWLRTRRDRPHGVEADSERTWVEIATYGEIRAARLVDWATLGMLAEALTPADTG
;
A
#
# COMPACT_ATOMS: atom_id res chain seq x y z
N MET A 1 27.79 -25.57 52.96
CA MET A 1 27.57 -26.58 51.91
C MET A 1 26.09 -26.91 51.97
N GLU A 2 25.29 -26.15 51.22
CA GLU A 2 23.92 -26.52 50.82
C GLU A 2 23.58 -25.58 49.67
N THR A 3 23.62 -26.14 48.46
CA THR A 3 23.36 -25.46 47.20
C THR A 3 21.84 -25.40 47.01
N GLY A 4 21.27 -24.23 47.17
CA GLY A 4 19.88 -23.94 46.80
C GLY A 4 19.73 -23.88 45.29
N ASP A 5 18.91 -24.78 44.78
CA ASP A 5 18.59 -25.00 43.38
C ASP A 5 17.84 -23.78 42.79
N LEU A 6 18.52 -23.03 41.92
CA LEU A 6 17.92 -21.96 41.12
C LEU A 6 17.19 -22.61 39.94
N THR A 7 15.92 -22.89 40.15
CA THR A 7 14.99 -23.24 39.08
C THR A 7 14.87 -22.07 38.11
N THR A 8 15.40 -22.25 36.91
CA THR A 8 15.18 -21.38 35.76
C THR A 8 13.70 -21.44 35.35
N PRO A 9 13.03 -20.32 35.06
CA PRO A 9 11.64 -20.36 34.62
C PRO A 9 11.54 -20.85 33.17
N THR A 10 10.59 -21.74 32.97
CA THR A 10 10.12 -22.35 31.73
C THR A 10 9.47 -21.33 30.79
N THR A 11 10.24 -20.35 30.32
CA THR A 11 9.73 -19.18 29.58
C THR A 11 9.21 -19.49 28.17
N GLY A 12 9.40 -20.70 27.64
CA GLY A 12 8.90 -21.10 26.31
C GLY A 12 7.39 -21.37 26.27
N GLY A 13 6.82 -21.96 27.34
CA GLY A 13 5.41 -22.37 27.38
C GLY A 13 4.45 -21.19 27.55
N GLU A 14 4.72 -20.32 28.53
CA GLU A 14 3.88 -19.16 28.84
C GLU A 14 3.86 -18.12 27.70
N ARG A 15 4.99 -17.94 26.99
CA ARG A 15 5.04 -17.06 25.80
C ARG A 15 4.21 -17.61 24.64
N GLY A 16 4.22 -18.93 24.44
CA GLY A 16 3.38 -19.58 23.43
C GLY A 16 1.88 -19.43 23.71
N GLU A 17 1.47 -19.46 24.98
CA GLU A 17 0.08 -19.24 25.39
C GLU A 17 -0.34 -17.76 25.28
N GLN A 18 0.51 -16.82 25.71
CA GLN A 18 0.23 -15.39 25.57
C GLN A 18 0.15 -14.94 24.10
N SER A 19 0.97 -15.52 23.22
CA SER A 19 0.89 -15.24 21.78
C SER A 19 -0.42 -15.72 21.17
N LYS A 20 -0.90 -16.89 21.58
CA LYS A 20 -2.21 -17.41 21.14
C LYS A 20 -3.36 -16.56 21.66
N GLN A 21 -3.23 -15.96 22.84
CA GLN A 21 -4.20 -15.02 23.37
C GLN A 21 -4.23 -13.72 22.55
N GLY A 22 -3.06 -13.15 22.21
CA GLY A 22 -3.00 -11.91 21.44
C GLY A 22 -3.63 -12.01 20.04
N GLU A 23 -3.53 -13.16 19.37
CA GLU A 23 -4.23 -13.43 18.11
C GLU A 23 -5.75 -13.52 18.26
N GLN A 24 -6.25 -13.96 19.42
CA GLN A 24 -7.68 -14.09 19.69
C GLN A 24 -8.33 -12.74 19.97
N ASP A 25 -7.57 -11.76 20.45
CA ASP A 25 -8.06 -10.41 20.71
C ASP A 25 -8.28 -9.59 19.41
N VAL A 26 -7.78 -10.06 18.26
CA VAL A 26 -7.99 -9.42 16.95
C VAL A 26 -9.36 -9.82 16.38
N PRO A 27 -10.24 -8.86 16.03
CA PRO A 27 -11.52 -9.16 15.39
C PRO A 27 -11.36 -10.02 14.15
N LEU A 28 -12.22 -11.02 13.99
CA LEU A 28 -12.11 -12.00 12.91
C LEU A 28 -12.10 -11.36 11.52
N GLN A 29 -12.85 -10.27 11.31
CA GLN A 29 -12.91 -9.53 10.05
C GLN A 29 -11.57 -8.87 9.72
N VAL A 30 -10.90 -8.27 10.72
CA VAL A 30 -9.56 -7.69 10.56
C VAL A 30 -8.52 -8.78 10.37
N ARG A 31 -8.60 -9.85 11.16
CA ARG A 31 -7.67 -10.99 11.08
C ARG A 31 -7.67 -11.65 9.70
N ARG A 32 -8.79 -11.61 8.98
CA ARG A 32 -8.91 -12.18 7.63
C ARG A 32 -8.40 -11.26 6.52
N THR A 33 -8.09 -10.00 6.81
CA THR A 33 -7.56 -9.09 5.80
C THR A 33 -6.14 -9.49 5.39
N ALA A 34 -5.83 -9.37 4.09
CA ALA A 34 -4.48 -9.62 3.57
C ALA A 34 -3.44 -8.70 4.24
N SER A 35 -3.83 -7.43 4.51
CA SER A 35 -2.95 -6.45 5.14
C SER A 35 -2.59 -6.80 6.59
N PHE A 36 -3.53 -7.35 7.37
CA PHE A 36 -3.21 -7.90 8.69
C PHE A 36 -2.30 -9.11 8.58
N GLN A 37 -2.61 -10.07 7.70
CA GLN A 37 -1.84 -11.31 7.58
C GLN A 37 -0.39 -11.06 7.14
N ARG A 38 -0.16 -10.11 6.24
CA ARG A 38 1.19 -9.69 5.84
C ARG A 38 1.94 -9.07 7.01
N TRP A 39 1.37 -8.07 7.69
CA TRP A 39 2.01 -7.44 8.84
C TRP A 39 2.32 -8.47 9.93
N TYR A 40 1.35 -9.33 10.26
CA TYR A 40 1.51 -10.32 11.31
C TYR A 40 2.57 -11.37 10.97
N THR A 41 2.61 -11.82 9.71
CA THR A 41 3.65 -12.74 9.23
C THR A 41 5.02 -12.09 9.26
N ALA A 42 5.16 -10.81 8.87
CA ALA A 42 6.42 -10.08 8.97
C ALA A 42 6.93 -10.01 10.42
N GLN A 43 6.04 -9.72 11.38
CA GLN A 43 6.40 -9.70 12.81
C GLN A 43 6.85 -11.07 13.30
N ARG A 44 6.10 -12.13 12.98
CA ARG A 44 6.49 -13.51 13.36
C ARG A 44 7.81 -13.95 12.72
N ASN A 45 8.05 -13.59 11.46
CA ASN A 45 9.31 -13.90 10.77
C ASN A 45 10.51 -13.19 11.41
N ALA A 46 10.30 -11.99 11.97
CA ALA A 46 11.30 -11.28 12.77
C ALA A 46 11.45 -11.85 14.20
N GLY A 47 10.69 -12.90 14.56
CA GLY A 47 10.68 -13.51 15.88
C GLY A 47 9.79 -12.80 16.91
N ASN A 48 9.10 -11.72 16.52
CA ASN A 48 8.23 -10.97 17.42
C ASN A 48 6.91 -11.71 17.67
N ALA A 49 6.28 -11.45 18.81
CA ALA A 49 5.00 -12.05 19.19
C ALA A 49 3.95 -10.99 19.53
N LEU A 50 2.72 -11.20 19.05
CA LEU A 50 1.56 -10.40 19.44
C LEU A 50 1.00 -10.96 20.76
N LEU A 51 1.15 -10.21 21.85
CA LEU A 51 0.68 -10.63 23.19
C LEU A 51 -0.73 -10.14 23.52
N GLY A 52 -1.22 -9.14 22.78
CA GLY A 52 -2.54 -8.55 22.99
C GLY A 52 -2.87 -7.53 21.91
N ALA A 53 -4.14 -7.42 21.55
CA ALA A 53 -4.62 -6.45 20.59
C ALA A 53 -5.93 -5.82 21.06
N ARG A 54 -6.13 -4.53 20.78
CA ARG A 54 -7.40 -3.86 21.03
C ARG A 54 -7.80 -3.08 19.78
N PRO A 55 -8.99 -3.34 19.20
CA PRO A 55 -9.53 -2.53 18.12
C PRO A 55 -9.66 -1.07 18.53
N VAL A 56 -9.14 -0.18 17.70
CA VAL A 56 -9.32 1.27 17.85
C VAL A 56 -10.40 1.75 16.91
N TRP A 57 -10.33 1.34 15.64
CA TRP A 57 -11.24 1.77 14.58
C TRP A 57 -11.18 0.81 13.39
N THR A 58 -12.29 0.71 12.66
CA THR A 58 -12.38 0.05 11.35
C THR A 58 -13.26 0.89 10.44
N SER A 59 -12.99 0.84 9.14
CA SER A 59 -13.82 1.46 8.10
C SER A 59 -14.13 0.46 7.01
N THR A 60 -15.37 0.46 6.54
CA THR A 60 -15.87 -0.31 5.41
C THR A 60 -16.33 0.66 4.32
N PRO A 61 -16.14 0.38 3.02
CA PRO A 61 -16.68 1.20 1.95
C PRO A 61 -18.22 1.28 2.03
N GLY A 62 -18.79 2.45 1.71
CA GLY A 62 -20.25 2.63 1.66
C GLY A 62 -20.98 2.71 3.00
N GLU A 63 -20.28 2.78 4.15
CA GLU A 63 -20.90 2.98 5.47
C GLU A 63 -21.18 4.46 5.83
N ALA A 64 -20.69 5.41 5.02
CA ALA A 64 -20.91 6.83 5.28
C ALA A 64 -22.39 7.23 5.11
N PRO A 65 -22.95 8.12 5.96
CA PRO A 65 -24.30 8.63 5.80
C PRO A 65 -24.51 9.28 4.42
N GLY A 66 -25.42 8.74 3.62
CA GLY A 66 -25.70 9.23 2.26
C GLY A 66 -24.84 8.61 1.15
N ALA A 67 -23.97 7.65 1.46
CA ALA A 67 -23.23 6.92 0.45
C ALA A 67 -24.17 6.10 -0.47
N ALA A 68 -23.81 6.01 -1.75
CA ALA A 68 -24.49 5.12 -2.68
C ALA A 68 -24.40 3.66 -2.18
N PRO A 69 -25.38 2.78 -2.49
CA PRO A 69 -25.31 1.38 -2.13
C PRO A 69 -24.05 0.76 -2.75
N CYS A 70 -23.05 0.45 -1.93
CA CYS A 70 -21.90 -0.34 -2.35
C CYS A 70 -22.29 -1.83 -2.29
N GLU A 71 -22.01 -2.60 -3.34
CA GLU A 71 -22.32 -4.03 -3.40
C GLU A 71 -21.48 -4.85 -2.40
N GLU A 72 -20.37 -4.29 -1.92
CA GLU A 72 -19.38 -4.93 -1.06
C GLU A 72 -19.54 -4.63 0.44
N LYS A 73 -20.79 -4.71 0.94
CA LYS A 73 -21.06 -4.47 2.36
C LYS A 73 -20.28 -5.43 3.26
N GLY A 74 -19.52 -4.89 4.20
CA GLY A 74 -18.84 -5.62 5.28
C GLY A 74 -17.36 -5.95 5.04
N VAL A 75 -16.76 -5.46 3.95
CA VAL A 75 -15.33 -5.60 3.68
C VAL A 75 -14.53 -4.51 4.41
N VAL A 76 -13.64 -4.90 5.32
CA VAL A 76 -12.80 -3.95 6.07
C VAL A 76 -11.77 -3.32 5.13
N PHE A 77 -11.91 -2.01 4.86
CA PHE A 77 -10.97 -1.23 4.05
C PHE A 77 -9.87 -0.60 4.89
N PHE A 78 -10.20 0.03 6.03
CA PHE A 78 -9.20 0.46 6.99
C PHE A 78 -9.38 -0.25 8.32
N TRP A 79 -8.28 -0.51 9.02
CA TRP A 79 -8.30 -0.97 10.41
C TRP A 79 -7.17 -0.33 11.20
N ALA A 80 -7.42 -0.16 12.51
CA ALA A 80 -6.45 0.30 13.47
C ALA A 80 -6.50 -0.57 14.73
N LEU A 81 -5.36 -1.13 15.13
CA LEU A 81 -5.20 -1.95 16.34
C LEU A 81 -4.17 -1.31 17.26
N HIS A 82 -4.53 -1.10 18.52
CA HIS A 82 -3.55 -0.85 19.56
C HIS A 82 -2.96 -2.20 19.98
N VAL A 83 -1.64 -2.37 19.88
CA VAL A 83 -1.00 -3.67 20.03
C VAL A 83 -0.05 -3.70 21.22
N ARG A 84 0.08 -4.88 21.82
CA ARG A 84 1.12 -5.23 22.77
C ARG A 84 1.99 -6.30 22.14
N MET A 85 3.21 -5.93 21.75
CA MET A 85 4.17 -6.78 21.06
C MET A 85 5.32 -7.15 21.99
N HIS A 86 5.76 -8.40 21.96
CA HIS A 86 7.11 -8.77 22.41
C HIS A 86 8.07 -8.61 21.23
N VAL A 87 9.13 -7.81 21.42
CA VAL A 87 10.18 -7.58 20.43
C VAL A 87 11.35 -8.49 20.77
N ALA A 88 11.51 -9.58 20.01
CA ALA A 88 12.43 -10.65 20.38
C ALA A 88 13.89 -10.22 20.39
N ALA A 89 14.31 -9.41 19.42
CA ALA A 89 15.68 -8.92 19.31
C ALA A 89 16.09 -8.01 20.49
N GLU A 90 15.12 -7.41 21.18
CA GLU A 90 15.34 -6.45 22.27
C GLU A 90 14.90 -7.01 23.63
N ASP A 91 14.34 -8.23 23.66
CA ASP A 91 13.67 -8.86 24.80
C ASP A 91 12.84 -7.89 25.65
N ARG A 92 11.95 -7.14 24.99
CA ARG A 92 11.07 -6.18 25.67
C ARG A 92 9.66 -6.22 25.14
N ILE A 93 8.77 -5.64 25.93
CA ILE A 93 7.39 -5.39 25.53
C ILE A 93 7.30 -3.98 24.94
N LYS A 94 6.58 -3.86 23.84
CA LYS A 94 6.19 -2.60 23.22
C LYS A 94 4.67 -2.54 23.15
N ASP A 95 4.07 -1.62 23.88
CA ASP A 95 2.63 -1.56 24.13
C ASP A 95 2.04 -0.15 23.98
N ASN A 96 2.76 0.74 23.29
CA ASN A 96 2.41 2.15 23.16
C ASN A 96 2.12 2.58 21.71
N GLU A 97 1.87 1.64 20.80
CA GLU A 97 1.66 1.91 19.38
C GLU A 97 0.32 1.41 18.85
N VAL A 98 -0.15 2.13 17.85
CA VAL A 98 -1.28 1.75 17.02
C VAL A 98 -0.76 1.36 15.65
N VAL A 99 -1.14 0.17 15.20
CA VAL A 99 -0.92 -0.27 13.81
C VAL A 99 -2.15 0.11 13.01
N ILE A 100 -1.97 0.91 11.96
CA ILE A 100 -3.03 1.28 11.02
C ILE A 100 -2.70 0.63 9.68
N SER A 101 -3.70 0.08 9.00
CA SER A 101 -3.50 -0.46 7.66
C SER A 101 -4.76 -0.37 6.79
N ARG A 102 -4.51 -0.62 5.51
CA ARG A 102 -5.49 -0.74 4.42
C ARG A 102 -5.00 -1.80 3.42
N PRO A 103 -5.77 -2.17 2.37
CA PRO A 103 -5.22 -2.91 1.26
C PRO A 103 -3.93 -2.29 0.73
N ASP A 104 -3.05 -3.15 0.24
CA ASP A 104 -1.89 -2.65 -0.51
C ASP A 104 -2.37 -1.99 -1.80
N VAL A 105 -1.53 -1.12 -2.34
CA VAL A 105 -1.77 -0.47 -3.61
C VAL A 105 -0.83 -1.00 -4.68
N SER A 106 -1.27 -0.96 -5.93
CA SER A 106 -0.39 -1.09 -7.08
C SER A 106 -0.20 0.28 -7.72
N VAL A 107 1.05 0.67 -7.97
CA VAL A 107 1.42 1.99 -8.48
C VAL A 107 2.36 1.87 -9.66
N VAL A 108 2.23 2.76 -10.64
CA VAL A 108 2.90 2.62 -11.94
C VAL A 108 3.65 3.88 -12.34
N ALA A 109 4.97 3.78 -12.47
CA ALA A 109 5.78 4.80 -13.12
C ALA A 109 5.64 4.66 -14.65
N LEU A 110 4.77 5.47 -15.25
CA LEU A 110 4.70 5.65 -16.70
C LEU A 110 5.75 6.70 -17.10
N TYR A 111 6.71 6.32 -17.95
CA TYR A 111 7.83 7.21 -18.27
C TYR A 111 8.29 7.11 -19.72
N ARG A 112 8.91 8.19 -20.22
CA ARG A 112 9.62 8.22 -21.50
C ARG A 112 11.06 8.68 -21.25
N PRO A 113 12.08 7.83 -21.51
CA PRO A 113 13.47 8.20 -21.34
C PRO A 113 13.85 9.48 -22.08
N GLY A 114 14.54 10.38 -21.38
CA GLY A 114 15.21 11.54 -21.98
C GLY A 114 16.71 11.27 -22.19
N PRO A 115 17.46 12.25 -22.74
CA PRO A 115 18.92 12.15 -22.87
C PRO A 115 19.66 11.99 -21.53
N SER A 116 19.04 12.43 -20.43
CA SER A 116 19.49 12.25 -19.06
C SER A 116 18.32 11.88 -18.15
N LEU A 117 18.63 11.43 -16.93
CA LEU A 117 17.60 11.09 -15.94
C LEU A 117 16.68 12.27 -15.63
N ASP A 118 17.21 13.49 -15.50
CA ASP A 118 16.42 14.69 -15.23
C ASP A 118 15.53 15.09 -16.42
N GLU A 119 15.88 14.68 -17.63
CA GLU A 119 15.10 14.89 -18.85
C GLU A 119 14.09 13.76 -19.13
N THR A 120 14.09 12.69 -18.34
CA THR A 120 13.07 11.65 -18.42
C THR A 120 11.71 12.24 -18.10
N VAL A 121 10.76 12.07 -19.02
CA VAL A 121 9.38 12.51 -18.84
C VAL A 121 8.63 11.45 -18.03
N VAL A 122 7.87 11.91 -17.05
CA VAL A 122 7.05 11.09 -16.16
C VAL A 122 5.60 11.54 -16.27
N VAL A 123 4.69 10.58 -16.29
CA VAL A 123 3.25 10.84 -16.21
C VAL A 123 2.81 10.65 -14.76
N LEU A 124 2.14 11.66 -14.23
CA LEU A 124 1.54 11.69 -12.91
C LEU A 124 0.03 11.81 -13.05
N VAL A 125 -0.68 11.56 -11.94
CA VAL A 125 -2.09 11.90 -11.76
C VAL A 125 -2.21 12.90 -10.63
N ARG A 126 -3.07 13.91 -10.83
CA ARG A 126 -3.47 14.85 -9.80
C ARG A 126 -4.89 14.56 -9.36
N GLU A 127 -5.09 14.43 -8.06
CA GLU A 127 -6.40 14.16 -7.47
C GLU A 127 -6.59 14.89 -6.15
N PHE A 128 -7.83 15.32 -5.90
CA PHE A 128 -8.19 15.78 -4.56
C PHE A 128 -8.29 14.57 -3.63
N ARG A 129 -7.44 14.51 -2.62
CA ARG A 129 -7.56 13.54 -1.54
C ARG A 129 -7.72 14.30 -0.24
N SER A 130 -8.74 13.96 0.57
CA SER A 130 -8.99 14.63 1.85
C SER A 130 -7.77 14.67 2.81
N PRO A 131 -6.84 13.70 2.79
CA PRO A 131 -5.59 13.79 3.56
C PRO A 131 -4.52 14.73 3.00
N ALA A 132 -4.68 15.28 1.80
CA ALA A 132 -3.68 16.14 1.17
C ALA A 132 -3.37 17.35 2.07
N SER A 133 -2.07 17.53 2.35
CA SER A 133 -1.54 18.69 3.09
C SER A 133 -0.60 19.50 2.21
N THR A 134 -0.99 19.67 0.95
CA THR A 134 -0.29 20.41 -0.09
C THR A 134 -0.91 21.81 -0.24
N PRO A 135 -0.19 22.79 -0.83
CA PRO A 135 -0.69 24.16 -0.97
C PRO A 135 -1.99 24.30 -1.76
N ASP A 136 -2.26 23.38 -2.70
CA ASP A 136 -3.46 23.38 -3.53
C ASP A 136 -4.53 22.37 -3.07
N GLY A 137 -4.21 21.53 -2.07
CA GLY A 137 -5.10 20.49 -1.55
C GLY A 137 -5.21 19.24 -2.44
N TYR A 138 -4.30 19.07 -3.40
CA TYR A 138 -4.22 17.89 -4.26
C TYR A 138 -3.01 17.04 -3.94
N VAL A 139 -3.12 15.73 -4.16
CA VAL A 139 -1.95 14.86 -4.31
C VAL A 139 -1.55 14.82 -5.77
N HIS A 140 -0.24 14.72 -6.01
CA HIS A 140 0.34 14.49 -7.33
C HIS A 140 1.16 13.21 -7.20
N GLU A 141 0.69 12.14 -7.81
CA GLU A 141 1.23 10.80 -7.57
C GLU A 141 1.35 9.99 -8.86
N LEU A 142 1.96 8.81 -8.74
CA LEU A 142 1.94 7.82 -9.82
C LEU A 142 0.52 7.27 -9.94
N PRO A 143 0.05 6.95 -11.16
CA PRO A 143 -1.20 6.22 -11.32
C PRO A 143 -1.22 4.96 -10.45
N GLY A 144 -2.28 4.75 -9.69
CA GLY A 144 -2.38 3.60 -8.80
C GLY A 144 -3.36 3.70 -7.65
N GLY A 145 -3.73 2.54 -7.14
CA GLY A 145 -4.74 2.42 -6.10
C GLY A 145 -4.95 0.98 -5.65
N SER A 146 -6.11 0.73 -5.07
CA SER A 146 -6.54 -0.59 -4.62
C SER A 146 -8.02 -0.77 -4.93
N SER A 147 -8.43 -1.84 -5.60
CA SER A 147 -9.84 -2.04 -5.92
C SER A 147 -10.61 -2.87 -4.88
N PRO A 148 -11.93 -2.67 -4.75
CA PRO A 148 -12.78 -3.53 -3.92
C PRO A 148 -12.95 -4.96 -4.50
N ALA A 149 -13.02 -5.11 -5.84
CA ALA A 149 -13.13 -6.40 -6.53
C ALA A 149 -11.96 -7.35 -6.20
N THR A 150 -10.79 -6.76 -5.94
CA THR A 150 -9.60 -7.46 -5.51
C THR A 150 -9.60 -7.78 -3.99
N MET A 151 -10.38 -7.05 -3.18
CA MET A 151 -10.62 -7.35 -1.76
C MET A 151 -11.64 -8.48 -1.54
N ALA A 152 -12.72 -8.55 -2.34
CA ALA A 152 -13.77 -9.57 -2.20
C ALA A 152 -13.28 -10.98 -2.58
N THR A 153 -12.42 -11.08 -3.60
CA THR A 153 -11.85 -12.35 -4.06
C THR A 153 -10.95 -13.01 -3.01
N ALA A 154 -10.21 -12.22 -2.23
CA ALA A 154 -9.38 -12.72 -1.12
C ALA A 154 -10.18 -13.34 0.04
N MET A 155 -11.48 -13.03 0.17
CA MET A 155 -12.35 -13.65 1.18
C MET A 155 -12.99 -14.96 0.72
N ALA A 156 -13.14 -15.19 -0.59
CA ALA A 156 -13.85 -16.33 -1.16
C ALA A 156 -12.98 -17.59 -1.29
N THR A 157 -11.66 -17.46 -1.47
CA THR A 157 -10.74 -18.59 -1.65
C THR A 157 -9.73 -18.67 -0.50
N ALA A 158 -10.19 -19.08 0.69
CA ALA A 158 -9.32 -19.33 1.84
C ALA A 158 -8.27 -20.46 1.63
N THR A 159 -8.24 -21.08 0.44
CA THR A 159 -7.31 -22.13 0.03
C THR A 159 -6.13 -21.63 -0.81
N ASP A 160 -6.23 -20.46 -1.46
CA ASP A 160 -5.14 -19.82 -2.20
C ASP A 160 -4.88 -18.44 -1.59
N ALA A 161 -3.90 -18.38 -0.69
CA ALA A 161 -3.50 -17.17 0.04
C ALA A 161 -2.81 -16.10 -0.83
N THR A 162 -2.95 -16.19 -2.15
CA THR A 162 -2.53 -15.12 -3.05
C THR A 162 -3.68 -14.14 -3.11
N GLY A 163 -3.47 -12.99 -2.49
CA GLY A 163 -4.31 -11.84 -2.76
C GLY A 163 -4.40 -11.54 -4.27
N PRO A 164 -5.24 -10.58 -4.64
CA PRO A 164 -5.34 -10.11 -6.02
C PRO A 164 -3.97 -9.85 -6.65
N ASP A 165 -3.80 -10.24 -7.92
CA ASP A 165 -2.55 -10.05 -8.65
C ASP A 165 -2.24 -8.55 -8.76
N PRO A 166 -1.14 -8.05 -8.13
CA PRO A 166 -0.80 -6.64 -8.18
C PRO A 166 -0.61 -6.11 -9.60
N LEU A 167 -0.23 -6.95 -10.56
CA LEU A 167 -0.09 -6.54 -11.96
C LEU A 167 -1.45 -6.26 -12.60
N VAL A 168 -2.46 -7.08 -12.32
CA VAL A 168 -3.82 -6.83 -12.83
C VAL A 168 -4.34 -5.49 -12.31
N GLN A 169 -4.17 -5.24 -11.00
CA GLN A 169 -4.53 -3.95 -10.41
C GLN A 169 -3.76 -2.79 -11.09
N ALA A 170 -2.45 -2.92 -11.29
CA ALA A 170 -1.63 -1.89 -11.93
C ALA A 170 -2.13 -1.54 -13.35
N VAL A 171 -2.56 -2.55 -14.11
CA VAL A 171 -3.09 -2.37 -15.47
C VAL A 171 -4.43 -1.63 -15.45
N ASP A 172 -5.32 -2.04 -14.54
CA ASP A 172 -6.65 -1.45 -14.40
C ASP A 172 -6.55 0.02 -13.96
N GLU A 173 -5.72 0.32 -12.96
CA GLU A 173 -5.51 1.69 -12.45
C GLU A 173 -4.96 2.64 -13.53
N VAL A 174 -3.98 2.20 -14.32
CA VAL A 174 -3.46 3.02 -15.44
C VAL A 174 -4.56 3.34 -16.43
N ALA A 175 -5.39 2.35 -16.80
CA ALA A 175 -6.49 2.55 -17.72
C ALA A 175 -7.58 3.46 -17.15
N GLU A 176 -7.86 3.33 -15.85
CA GLU A 176 -8.89 4.10 -15.16
C GLU A 176 -8.50 5.57 -14.98
N GLU A 177 -7.29 5.82 -14.47
CA GLU A 177 -6.85 7.16 -14.06
C GLU A 177 -6.21 7.99 -15.16
N THR A 178 -5.74 7.35 -16.23
CA THR A 178 -5.12 8.05 -17.37
C THR A 178 -5.87 7.84 -18.69
N GLY A 179 -6.75 6.83 -18.75
CA GLY A 179 -7.39 6.37 -19.98
C GLY A 179 -6.47 5.59 -20.93
N LEU A 180 -5.16 5.49 -20.63
CA LEU A 180 -4.21 4.77 -21.45
C LEU A 180 -4.32 3.26 -21.20
N ARG A 181 -4.44 2.46 -22.25
CA ARG A 181 -4.38 1.00 -22.12
C ARG A 181 -3.01 0.50 -22.56
N VAL A 182 -2.32 -0.17 -21.65
CA VAL A 182 -0.98 -0.72 -21.88
C VAL A 182 -1.06 -2.23 -21.84
N ASP A 183 -0.32 -2.90 -22.73
CA ASP A 183 -0.14 -4.35 -22.69
C ASP A 183 0.53 -4.78 -21.37
N PRO A 184 -0.07 -5.68 -20.57
CA PRO A 184 0.49 -6.14 -19.30
C PRO A 184 1.95 -6.64 -19.39
N ARG A 185 2.38 -7.13 -20.57
CA ARG A 185 3.75 -7.62 -20.80
C ARG A 185 4.81 -6.52 -20.79
N ARG A 186 4.40 -5.24 -20.87
CA ARG A 186 5.30 -4.07 -20.80
C ARG A 186 5.54 -3.59 -19.38
N PHE A 187 4.80 -4.10 -18.40
CA PHE A 187 4.97 -3.74 -17.00
C PHE A 187 6.18 -4.47 -16.44
N ARG A 188 7.10 -3.69 -15.86
CA ARG A 188 8.24 -4.20 -15.11
C ARG A 188 7.98 -4.04 -13.62
N ALA A 189 8.06 -5.13 -12.87
CA ALA A 189 7.93 -5.10 -11.41
C ALA A 189 9.25 -4.68 -10.75
N HIS A 190 9.15 -3.85 -9.71
CA HIS A 190 10.28 -3.39 -8.88
C HIS A 190 10.19 -3.89 -7.42
N GLY A 191 9.13 -4.62 -7.08
CA GLY A 191 8.90 -5.16 -5.75
C GLY A 191 7.84 -4.40 -4.96
N SER A 192 7.87 -4.56 -3.64
CA SER A 192 6.84 -4.06 -2.72
C SER A 192 7.44 -3.52 -1.44
N GLY A 193 7.00 -2.36 -0.98
CA GLY A 193 7.52 -1.70 0.22
C GLY A 193 6.50 -0.83 0.94
N GLN A 194 6.75 -0.55 2.23
CA GLN A 194 5.90 0.36 3.02
C GLN A 194 6.08 1.80 2.57
N VAL A 195 4.96 2.51 2.38
CA VAL A 195 4.93 3.93 1.96
C VAL A 195 5.26 4.86 3.13
N ALA A 196 4.71 4.58 4.32
CA ALA A 196 4.90 5.39 5.53
C ALA A 196 5.02 4.49 6.77
N ALA A 197 6.19 3.86 6.96
CA ALA A 197 6.37 2.71 7.85
C ALA A 197 5.95 2.89 9.32
N THR A 198 6.03 4.12 9.86
CA THR A 198 5.64 4.42 11.26
C THR A 198 4.18 4.82 11.42
N VAL A 199 3.43 4.95 10.32
CA VAL A 199 2.02 5.37 10.33
C VAL A 199 1.14 4.27 9.77
N SER A 200 1.55 3.62 8.68
CA SER A 200 0.75 2.59 8.04
C SER A 200 1.55 1.34 7.64
N ALA A 201 0.92 0.18 7.85
CA ALA A 201 1.46 -1.13 7.52
C ALA A 201 1.16 -1.58 6.08
N HIS A 202 0.43 -0.77 5.28
CA HIS A 202 0.19 -1.09 3.87
C HIS A 202 1.46 -0.93 3.03
N HIS A 203 1.53 -1.70 1.95
CA HIS A 203 2.61 -1.61 0.97
C HIS A 203 2.11 -0.99 -0.34
N ALA A 204 3.06 -0.43 -1.10
CA ALA A 204 2.91 -0.17 -2.51
C ALA A 204 3.69 -1.22 -3.32
N HIS A 205 3.02 -1.85 -4.28
CA HIS A 205 3.61 -2.72 -5.31
C HIS A 205 3.96 -1.86 -6.51
N LEU A 206 5.25 -1.67 -6.76
CA LEU A 206 5.75 -0.73 -7.76
C LEU A 206 5.97 -1.41 -9.10
N PHE A 207 5.43 -0.81 -10.15
CA PHE A 207 5.68 -1.17 -11.53
C PHE A 207 6.18 0.04 -12.32
N SER A 208 6.81 -0.22 -13.46
CA SER A 208 7.12 0.82 -14.44
C SER A 208 6.76 0.37 -15.85
N VAL A 209 6.42 1.34 -16.69
CA VAL A 209 6.20 1.15 -18.12
C VAL A 209 6.92 2.27 -18.86
N GLU A 210 7.82 1.90 -19.77
CA GLU A 210 8.29 2.83 -20.79
C GLU A 210 7.18 3.03 -21.82
N ILE A 211 6.63 4.24 -21.90
CA ILE A 211 5.60 4.62 -22.87
C ILE A 211 6.22 5.06 -24.19
N THR A 212 5.48 4.94 -25.29
CA THR A 212 5.92 5.42 -26.60
C THR A 212 5.70 6.93 -26.74
N ASP A 213 6.30 7.54 -27.77
CA ASP A 213 6.06 8.96 -28.06
C ASP A 213 4.60 9.21 -28.46
N GLU A 214 3.97 8.27 -29.18
CA GLU A 214 2.55 8.34 -29.54
C GLU A 214 1.64 8.25 -28.31
N GLU A 215 1.97 7.40 -27.34
CA GLU A 215 1.24 7.29 -26.08
C GLU A 215 1.39 8.56 -25.23
N LEU A 216 2.60 9.13 -25.19
CA LEU A 216 2.86 10.40 -24.51
C LEU A 216 2.08 11.55 -25.16
N ASP A 217 2.08 11.64 -26.49
CA ASP A 217 1.30 12.63 -27.23
C ASP A 217 -0.20 12.45 -27.02
N TRP A 218 -0.68 11.21 -27.00
CA TRP A 218 -2.06 10.92 -26.67
C TRP A 218 -2.43 11.41 -25.26
N LEU A 219 -1.60 11.14 -24.25
CA LEU A 219 -1.80 11.62 -22.87
C LEU A 219 -1.80 13.15 -22.78
N ARG A 220 -0.95 13.84 -23.55
CA ARG A 220 -0.96 15.31 -23.63
C ARG A 220 -2.33 15.86 -24.07
N THR A 221 -3.05 15.16 -24.96
CA THR A 221 -4.40 15.56 -25.37
C THR A 221 -5.47 15.38 -24.29
N ARG A 222 -5.16 14.68 -23.19
CA ARG A 222 -6.11 14.32 -22.12
C ARG A 222 -5.95 15.10 -20.83
N ARG A 223 -4.92 15.94 -20.70
CA ARG A 223 -4.66 16.76 -19.50
C ARG A 223 -5.86 17.60 -19.05
N ASP A 224 -6.71 18.04 -19.98
CA ASP A 224 -7.89 18.87 -19.69
C ASP A 224 -9.18 18.08 -19.47
N ARG A 225 -9.10 16.76 -19.30
CA ARG A 225 -10.27 15.89 -19.05
C ARG A 225 -10.05 15.06 -17.79
N PRO A 226 -11.05 14.99 -16.90
CA PRO A 226 -10.96 14.10 -15.76
C PRO A 226 -11.11 12.64 -16.19
N HIS A 227 -10.42 11.78 -15.46
CA HIS A 227 -10.47 10.33 -15.48
C HIS A 227 -10.92 9.81 -14.10
N GLY A 228 -10.92 8.49 -13.87
CA GLY A 228 -11.42 7.86 -12.64
C GLY A 228 -12.90 7.46 -12.69
N VAL A 229 -13.40 6.93 -11.57
CA VAL A 229 -14.79 6.45 -11.43
C VAL A 229 -15.64 7.52 -10.73
N GLU A 230 -16.42 8.26 -11.53
CA GLU A 230 -17.30 9.32 -11.01
C GLU A 230 -18.30 8.81 -9.95
N ALA A 231 -18.77 7.57 -10.09
CA ALA A 231 -19.66 6.94 -9.12
C ALA A 231 -19.04 6.78 -7.72
N ASP A 232 -17.71 6.67 -7.66
CA ASP A 232 -16.93 6.54 -6.43
C ASP A 232 -16.35 7.89 -5.98
N SER A 233 -16.80 8.99 -6.59
CA SER A 233 -16.31 10.36 -6.37
C SER A 233 -14.84 10.57 -6.75
N GLU A 234 -14.24 9.64 -7.49
CA GLU A 234 -12.84 9.71 -7.92
C GLU A 234 -12.71 10.51 -9.21
N ARG A 235 -11.76 11.46 -9.21
CA ARG A 235 -11.52 12.37 -10.34
C ARG A 235 -10.04 12.70 -10.48
N THR A 236 -9.36 11.98 -11.34
CA THR A 236 -7.94 12.15 -11.62
C THR A 236 -7.69 12.99 -12.86
N TRP A 237 -6.58 13.73 -12.87
CA TRP A 237 -6.15 14.56 -14.00
C TRP A 237 -4.73 14.20 -14.38
N VAL A 238 -4.50 13.92 -15.66
CA VAL A 238 -3.16 13.60 -16.16
C VAL A 238 -2.25 14.82 -16.07
N GLU A 239 -1.12 14.65 -15.40
CA GLU A 239 -0.02 15.61 -15.36
C GLU A 239 1.23 14.98 -15.95
N ILE A 240 2.06 15.79 -16.59
CA ILE A 240 3.28 15.31 -17.23
C ILE A 240 4.36 16.35 -16.96
N ALA A 241 5.44 15.88 -16.35
CA ALA A 241 6.60 16.67 -15.98
C ALA A 241 7.87 15.85 -16.21
N THR A 242 9.01 16.49 -16.34
CA THR A 242 10.30 15.78 -16.30
C THR A 242 10.64 15.40 -14.86
N TYR A 243 11.47 14.38 -14.68
CA TYR A 243 11.97 14.02 -13.35
C TYR A 243 12.74 15.17 -12.69
N GLY A 244 13.47 15.96 -13.48
CA GLY A 244 14.11 17.19 -13.01
C GLY A 244 13.12 18.24 -12.50
N GLU A 245 12.01 18.45 -13.23
CA GLU A 245 10.93 19.35 -12.81
C GLU A 245 10.25 18.87 -11.51
N ILE A 246 9.94 17.57 -11.42
CA ILE A 246 9.37 16.95 -10.23
C ILE A 246 10.23 17.23 -8.99
N ARG A 247 11.54 17.04 -9.11
CA ARG A 247 12.50 17.30 -8.02
C ARG A 247 12.64 18.78 -7.69
N ALA A 248 12.79 19.63 -8.71
CA ALA A 248 13.04 21.06 -8.52
C ALA A 248 11.83 21.77 -7.91
N ALA A 249 10.63 21.43 -8.37
CA ALA A 249 9.38 22.02 -7.89
C ALA A 249 8.76 21.27 -6.70
N ARG A 250 9.31 20.11 -6.31
CA ARG A 250 8.79 19.25 -5.22
C ARG A 250 7.32 18.90 -5.45
N LEU A 251 7.00 18.46 -6.67
CA LEU A 251 5.61 18.23 -7.09
C LEU A 251 4.94 17.09 -6.32
N VAL A 252 5.70 16.06 -5.99
CA VAL A 252 5.21 14.82 -5.38
C VAL A 252 5.75 14.66 -3.95
N ASP A 253 5.14 13.77 -3.17
CA ASP A 253 5.62 13.46 -1.83
C ASP A 253 6.93 12.64 -1.85
N TRP A 254 7.52 12.45 -0.67
CA TRP A 254 8.77 11.71 -0.53
C TRP A 254 8.67 10.23 -0.92
N ALA A 255 7.52 9.59 -0.71
CA ALA A 255 7.33 8.21 -1.06
C ALA A 255 7.22 8.04 -2.58
N THR A 256 6.43 8.89 -3.25
CA THR A 256 6.35 8.94 -4.71
C THR A 256 7.70 9.25 -5.34
N LEU A 257 8.45 10.20 -4.78
CA LEU A 257 9.80 10.52 -5.26
C LEU A 257 10.75 9.32 -5.12
N GLY A 258 10.68 8.59 -4.00
CA GLY A 258 11.47 7.38 -3.79
C GLY A 258 11.10 6.26 -4.77
N MET A 259 9.81 6.08 -5.06
CA MET A 259 9.34 5.11 -6.05
C MET A 259 9.78 5.46 -7.47
N LEU A 260 9.76 6.75 -7.83
CA LEU A 260 10.32 7.21 -9.10
C LEU A 260 11.83 6.96 -9.20
N ALA A 261 12.57 7.22 -8.11
CA ALA A 261 14.00 6.95 -8.08
C ALA A 261 14.29 5.44 -8.28
N GLU A 262 13.54 4.56 -7.63
CA GLU A 262 13.64 3.11 -7.82
C GLU A 262 13.32 2.71 -9.27
N ALA A 263 12.19 3.18 -9.80
CA ALA A 263 11.71 2.77 -11.12
C ALA A 263 12.59 3.26 -12.28
N LEU A 264 13.18 4.45 -12.14
CA LEU A 264 13.96 5.11 -13.21
C LEU A 264 15.46 4.83 -13.13
N THR A 265 15.95 4.29 -12.01
CA THR A 265 17.35 3.89 -11.92
C THR A 265 17.55 2.61 -12.74
N PRO A 266 18.55 2.53 -13.64
CA PRO A 266 18.86 1.29 -14.33
C PRO A 266 19.13 0.21 -13.29
N ALA A 267 18.51 -0.96 -13.42
CA ALA A 267 18.98 -2.09 -12.63
C ALA A 267 20.41 -2.38 -13.04
N ASP A 268 21.33 -2.41 -12.07
CA ASP A 268 22.66 -2.93 -12.30
C ASP A 268 22.50 -4.31 -12.93
N THR A 269 22.96 -4.46 -14.17
CA THR A 269 23.18 -5.75 -14.79
C THR A 269 24.38 -6.38 -14.10
N GLY A 270 24.14 -6.90 -12.90
CA GLY A 270 25.06 -7.78 -12.18
C GLY A 270 25.09 -9.18 -12.79
#